data_AF-R5GZT1-F1
#
_entry.id   AF-R5GZT1-F1
#
_cell.length_a   1.000
_cell.length_b   1.000
_cell.length_c   1.000
_cell.angle_alpha   90.00
_cell.angle_beta   90.00
_cell.angle_gamma   90.00
#
_symmetry.space_group_name_H-M   'P 1'
#
loop_
_entity.id
_entity.type
_entity.pdbx_description
1 polymer ?
#
loop_
_entity_poly.entity_id
_entity_poly.type
_entity_poly.pdbx_seq_one_letter_code
_entity_poly.pdbx_strand_id
1 'polypeptide(L)' 'MKIDWKRKLTSRKWWVSVAALVSGLILAFGGGDEVATTVSGCIMATAAVVGYTIGEGLADGGHSNDDN' A
#
# COMPACT_ATOMS: atom_id res chain seq x y z
N MET A 1 0.34 24.91 3.98
CA MET A 1 1.07 23.63 3.91
C MET A 1 0.08 22.55 3.49
N LYS A 2 0.09 22.10 2.23
CA LYS A 2 -0.86 21.10 1.74
C LYS A 2 -0.29 19.71 2.09
N ILE A 3 -1.00 18.93 2.90
CA ILE A 3 -0.56 17.57 3.23
C ILE A 3 -0.78 16.69 2.00
N ASP A 4 0.31 16.13 1.46
CA ASP A 4 0.25 15.15 0.38
C ASP A 4 -0.16 13.78 0.92
N TRP A 5 -1.47 13.62 1.16
CA TRP A 5 -2.06 12.38 1.65
C TRP A 5 -1.80 11.20 0.72
N LYS A 6 -1.82 11.42 -0.61
CA LYS A 6 -1.50 10.37 -1.60
C LYS A 6 -0.12 9.78 -1.39
N ARG A 7 0.90 10.63 -1.19
CA ARG A 7 2.29 10.20 -0.97
C ARG A 7 2.48 9.49 0.37
N LYS A 8 1.70 9.86 1.39
CA LYS A 8 1.72 9.19 2.70
C LYS A 8 1.05 7.81 2.65
N LEU A 9 -0.06 7.68 1.93
CA LEU A 9 -0.82 6.43 1.80
C LEU A 9 -0.15 5.40 0.88
N THR A 10 0.66 5.84 -0.09
CA THR A 10 1.49 4.93 -0.91
C THR A 10 2.85 4.61 -0.28
N SER A 11 3.17 5.17 0.89
CA SER A 11 4.48 4.97 1.48
C SER A 11 4.65 3.53 1.94
N ARG A 12 5.76 2.89 1.54
CA ARG A 12 6.15 1.55 2.00
C ARG A 12 6.11 1.42 3.53
N LYS A 13 6.51 2.47 4.26
CA LYS A 13 6.48 2.48 5.73
C LYS A 13 5.06 2.35 6.30
N TRP A 14 4.06 2.92 5.64
CA TRP A 14 2.67 2.83 6.07
C TRP A 14 2.13 1.40 5.86
N TRP A 15 2.37 0.82 4.70
CA TRP A 15 1.93 -0.54 4.37
C TRP A 15 2.61 -1.62 5.22
N VAL A 16 3.88 -1.46 5.58
CA VAL A 16 4.59 -2.35 6.50
C VAL A 16 3.97 -2.32 7.90
N SER A 17 3.60 -1.15 8.41
CA SER A 17 2.91 -1.05 9.71
C SER A 17 1.52 -1.68 9.67
N VAL A 18 0.76 -1.49 8.59
CA VAL A 18 -0.55 -2.13 8.41
C VAL A 18 -0.41 -3.65 8.34
N ALA A 19 0.54 -4.17 7.56
CA ALA A 19 0.78 -5.60 7.49
C ALA A 19 1.13 -6.17 8.85
N ALA A 20 2.12 -5.59 9.56
CA ALA A 20 2.53 -6.05 10.88
C ALA A 20 1.41 -6.01 11.93
N LEU A 21 0.55 -4.98 11.89
CA LEU A 21 -0.62 -4.88 12.75
C LEU A 21 -1.62 -6.02 12.47
N VAL A 22 -1.90 -6.30 11.20
CA VAL A 22 -2.82 -7.37 10.81
C VAL A 22 -2.24 -8.75 11.10
N SER A 23 -0.94 -8.99 10.84
CA SER A 23 -0.27 -10.24 11.23
C SER A 23 -0.37 -10.45 12.75
N GLY A 24 -0.12 -9.40 13.54
CA GLY A 24 -0.22 -9.44 14.99
C GLY A 24 -1.63 -9.71 15.50
N LEU A 25 -2.66 -9.14 14.86
CA LEU A 25 -4.06 -9.43 15.18
C LEU A 25 -4.40 -10.89 14.88
N ILE A 26 -3.98 -11.42 13.73
CA ILE A 26 -4.25 -12.82 13.36
C ILE A 26 -3.66 -13.76 14.41
N LEU A 27 -2.41 -13.54 14.82
CA LEU A 27 -1.76 -14.33 15.86
C LEU A 27 -2.47 -14.16 17.22
N ALA A 28 -2.88 -12.95 17.58
CA ALA A 28 -3.57 -12.66 18.85
C ALA A 28 -4.95 -13.33 18.97
N PHE A 29 -5.66 -13.53 17.85
CA PHE A 29 -6.96 -14.23 17.82
C PHE A 29 -6.82 -15.75 17.67
N GLY A 30 -5.60 -16.30 17.73
CA GLY A 30 -5.35 -17.74 17.61
C GLY A 30 -5.28 -18.25 16.16
N GLY A 31 -5.14 -17.35 15.18
CA GLY A 31 -4.87 -17.72 13.79
C GLY A 31 -3.45 -18.25 13.62
N GLY A 32 -3.28 -19.28 12.79
CA GLY A 32 -1.96 -19.89 12.55
C GLY A 32 -1.03 -18.97 11.76
N ASP A 33 0.29 -19.17 11.93
CA ASP A 33 1.36 -18.43 11.24
C ASP A 33 1.21 -18.43 9.71
N GLU A 34 0.66 -19.51 9.15
CA GLU A 34 0.35 -19.61 7.72
C GLU A 34 -0.66 -18.54 7.30
N VAL A 35 -1.75 -18.38 8.05
CA VAL A 35 -2.80 -17.38 7.77
C VAL A 35 -2.24 -15.97 7.93
N ALA A 36 -1.45 -15.73 8.97
CA ALA A 36 -0.80 -14.43 9.19
C ALA A 36 0.12 -14.06 8.01
N THR A 37 0.90 -15.02 7.51
CA THR A 37 1.80 -14.84 6.37
C THR A 37 1.01 -14.59 5.08
N THR A 38 -0.03 -15.38 4.80
CA THR A 38 -0.88 -15.21 3.61
C THR A 38 -1.54 -13.84 3.59
N VAL A 39 -2.15 -13.41 4.70
CA VAL A 39 -2.83 -12.10 4.78
C VAL A 39 -1.83 -10.96 4.63
N SER A 40 -0.64 -11.08 5.23
CA SER A 40 0.45 -10.10 5.06
C SER A 40 0.91 -9.99 3.60
N GLY A 41 1.02 -11.14 2.92
CA GLY A 41 1.30 -11.21 1.49
C GLY A 41 0.21 -10.53 0.65
N CYS A 42 -1.06 -10.76 0.96
CA CYS A 42 -2.19 -10.07 0.31
C CYS A 42 -2.12 -8.55 0.49
N ILE A 43 -1.82 -8.06 1.70
CA ILE A 43 -1.68 -6.61 1.98
C ILE A 43 -0.56 -6.00 1.13
N MET A 44 0.58 -6.69 0.99
CA MET A 44 1.69 -6.22 0.17
C MET A 44 1.38 -6.26 -1.33
N ALA A 45 0.63 -7.27 -1.79
CA ALA A 45 0.15 -7.33 -3.17
C ALA A 45 -0.80 -6.16 -3.48
N THR A 46 -1.73 -5.85 -2.57
CA THR A 46 -2.61 -4.68 -2.71
C THR A 46 -1.82 -3.37 -2.70
N ALA A 47 -0.79 -3.25 -1.86
CA ALA A 47 0.10 -2.09 -1.85
C ALA A 47 0.80 -1.88 -3.20
N ALA A 48 1.21 -2.96 -3.87
CA ALA A 48 1.83 -2.90 -5.19
C ALA A 48 0.84 -2.44 -6.26
N VAL A 49 -0.40 -2.95 -6.25
CA VAL A 49 -1.46 -2.51 -7.18
C VAL A 49 -1.78 -1.03 -6.98
N VAL A 50 -1.98 -0.58 -5.74
CA VAL A 50 -2.24 0.84 -5.43
C VAL A 50 -1.07 1.74 -5.85
N GLY A 51 0.17 1.28 -5.62
CA GLY A 51 1.37 1.98 -6.07
C GLY A 51 1.47 2.09 -7.60
N TYR A 52 1.12 1.02 -8.31
CA TYR A 52 1.08 0.98 -9.77
C TYR A 52 0.02 1.92 -10.34
N THR A 53 -1.23 1.86 -9.86
CA THR A 53 -2.32 2.74 -10.32
C THR A 53 -2.01 4.22 -10.09
N ILE A 54 -1.34 4.55 -8.97
CA ILE A 54 -0.92 5.94 -8.70
C ILE A 54 0.29 6.32 -9.56
N GLY A 55 1.22 5.40 -9.82
CA GLY A 55 2.35 5.61 -10.73
C GLY A 55 1.89 5.88 -12.17
N GLU A 56 0.94 5.09 -12.67
CA GLU A 56 0.30 5.29 -13.96
C GLU A 56 -0.51 6.59 -14.00
N GLY A 57 -1.33 6.88 -12.99
CA GLY A 57 -2.09 8.13 -12.94
C GLY A 57 -1.22 9.39 -12.84
N LEU A 58 -0.02 9.29 -12.28
CA LEU A 58 0.99 10.37 -12.30
C LEU A 58 1.67 10.49 -13.67
N ALA A 59 1.92 9.37 -14.35
CA ALA A 59 2.46 9.36 -15.71
C ALA A 59 1.47 9.98 -16.71
N ASP A 60 0.18 9.64 -16.63
CA ASP A 60 -0.87 10.23 -17.47
C ASP A 60 -1.09 11.72 -17.18
N GLY A 61 -1.07 12.12 -15.91
CA GLY A 61 -1.21 13.52 -15.51
C GLY A 61 -0.02 14.41 -15.93
N GLY A 62 1.18 13.82 -16.07
CA GLY A 62 2.37 14.51 -16.56
C GLY A 62 2.35 14.76 -18.07
N HIS A 63 1.82 13.82 -18.85
CA HIS A 63 1.70 13.96 -20.30
C HIS A 63 0.69 15.03 -20.75
N SER A 64 -0.28 15.40 -19.90
CA SER A 64 -1.21 16.50 -20.23
C SER A 64 -0.59 17.91 -20.17
N ASN A 65 0.66 18.05 -19.71
CA ASN A 65 1.33 19.35 -19.55
C ASN A 65 2.48 19.60 -20.54
N ASP A 66 2.72 18.69 -21.49
CA ASP A 66 3.78 18.82 -22.52
C ASP A 66 3.21 19.09 -23.93
N ASP A 67 1.90 19.32 -24.05
CA ASP A 67 1.21 19.76 -25.28
C ASP A 67 0.89 21.28 -25.24
N ASN A 68 1.93 22.13 -25.18
CA ASN A 68 1.85 23.55 -25.59
C ASN A 68 3.17 23.97 -26.27
#